data_AF-A0A1I7IBS7-F1
#
_entry.id   AF-A0A1I7IBS7-F1
#
_cell.length_a   1.000
_cell.length_b   1.000
_cell.length_c   1.000
_cell.angle_alpha   90.00
_cell.angle_beta   90.00
_cell.angle_gamma   90.00
#
_symmetry.space_group_name_H-M   'P 1'
#
loop_
_entity.id
_entity.type
_entity.pdbx_description
1 polymer ?
#
loop_
_entity_poly.entity_id
_entity_poly.type
_entity_poly.pdbx_seq_one_letter_code
_entity_poly.pdbx_strand_id
1 'polypeptide(L)'
;MAIQERAIVSAQPNAGLSMVMDFAVLKQRLSQLQQFVREYMVPGEDYGIIEGANSKPTLLKPGAEKLCDVYGLSAGEAQIEFTRDDTKTPIYISYRVSLPLISRADGRIIMVGVGSANSWEKKYRWRWVFENELPPGMSTEGLRTRTGTNKKGERYVQYRIPNDEIDDIDNTLLKMAKKRALIDAVLSATRSSALFTQDVEDMEGMLVRPHDTSVRDERRMNQPPQSGNGGAKPASDRQLTFLQRKGKAKGLEGEELTAWVHQQTGKPMEQLTSKEASQLIDALDNYHPPAKGGPPDDDPFAGESLEIDDADLPF
;
A
#
# COMPACT_ATOMS: atom_id res chain seq x y z
N MET A 1 3.63 50.23 -34.06
CA MET A 1 3.55 49.94 -32.61
C MET A 1 4.96 50.06 -32.04
N ALA A 2 5.19 51.01 -31.14
CA ALA A 2 6.49 51.29 -30.56
C ALA A 2 6.78 50.28 -29.43
N ILE A 3 8.00 49.73 -29.42
CA ILE A 3 8.51 48.87 -28.35
C ILE A 3 8.99 49.80 -27.24
N GLN A 4 8.40 49.68 -26.05
CA GLN A 4 8.74 50.48 -24.89
C GLN A 4 9.96 49.86 -24.20
N GLU A 5 11.11 50.54 -24.27
CA GLU A 5 12.33 50.15 -23.55
C GLU A 5 12.07 50.15 -22.04
N ARG A 6 12.32 49.00 -21.39
CA ARG A 6 12.26 48.88 -19.93
C ARG A 6 13.55 49.45 -19.34
N ALA A 7 13.42 50.50 -18.54
CA ALA A 7 14.52 51.05 -17.74
C ALA A 7 15.03 50.01 -16.72
N ILE A 8 16.34 49.75 -16.74
CA ILE A 8 17.01 48.90 -15.76
C ILE A 8 17.16 49.71 -14.47
N VAL A 9 16.45 49.31 -13.42
CA VAL A 9 16.54 49.90 -12.08
C VAL A 9 17.93 49.62 -11.49
N SER A 10 18.60 50.66 -10.98
CA SER A 10 19.94 50.60 -10.39
C SER A 10 19.99 49.64 -9.19
N ALA A 11 20.92 48.69 -9.24
CA ALA A 11 21.13 47.69 -8.19
C ALA A 11 21.60 48.34 -6.88
N GLN A 12 20.86 48.10 -5.79
CA GLN A 12 21.31 48.42 -4.44
C GLN A 12 22.44 47.45 -4.01
N PRO A 13 23.48 47.92 -3.27
CA PRO A 13 24.71 47.18 -3.02
C PRO A 13 24.61 45.99 -2.04
N ASN A 14 23.39 45.57 -1.69
CA ASN A 14 23.14 44.35 -0.91
C ASN A 14 22.06 43.43 -1.53
N ALA A 15 21.77 43.60 -2.82
CA ALA A 15 20.79 42.79 -3.56
C ALA A 15 21.35 41.43 -4.05
N GLY A 16 22.28 40.82 -3.30
CA GLY A 16 22.74 39.46 -3.54
C GLY A 16 21.76 38.43 -2.98
N LEU A 17 21.62 37.28 -3.64
CA LEU A 17 20.86 36.15 -3.13
C LEU A 17 21.52 35.65 -1.84
N SER A 18 20.93 35.94 -0.68
CA SER A 18 21.45 35.52 0.63
C SER A 18 20.56 34.45 1.27
N MET A 19 21.15 33.54 2.03
CA MET A 19 20.38 32.57 2.80
C MET A 19 19.63 33.30 3.91
N VAL A 20 18.30 33.21 3.86
CA VAL A 20 17.40 33.84 4.85
C VAL A 20 17.41 33.10 6.20
N MET A 21 17.87 31.84 6.24
CA MET A 21 17.96 31.02 7.44
C MET A 21 19.40 30.59 7.72
N ASP A 22 19.75 30.53 9.01
CA ASP A 22 21.05 30.00 9.46
C ASP A 22 21.19 28.49 9.22
N PHE A 23 22.42 28.06 8.97
CA PHE A 23 22.76 26.67 8.65
C PHE A 23 22.44 25.70 9.80
N ALA A 24 22.61 26.12 11.05
CA ALA A 24 22.29 25.26 12.20
C ALA A 24 20.79 24.95 12.27
N VAL A 25 19.94 25.95 12.03
CA VAL A 25 18.47 25.81 11.99
C VAL A 25 18.06 24.90 10.83
N LEU A 26 18.67 25.06 9.65
CA LEU A 26 18.41 24.19 8.50
C LEU A 26 18.72 22.72 8.81
N LYS A 27 19.89 22.46 9.41
CA LYS A 27 20.30 21.10 9.82
C LYS A 27 19.33 20.50 10.83
N GLN A 28 18.92 21.28 11.82
CA GLN A 28 17.95 20.85 12.84
C GLN A 28 16.59 20.48 12.21
N ARG A 29 16.03 21.32 11.33
CA ARG A 29 14.76 21.06 10.66
C ARG A 29 14.81 19.81 9.79
N LEU A 30 15.91 19.60 9.07
CA LEU A 30 16.10 18.40 8.27
C LEU A 30 16.16 17.14 9.15
N SER A 31 16.89 17.19 10.27
CA SER A 31 16.95 16.07 11.22
C SER A 31 15.58 15.76 11.83
N GLN A 32 14.80 16.79 12.18
CA GLN A 32 13.43 16.61 12.68
C GLN A 32 12.51 15.95 11.65
N LEU A 33 12.58 16.39 10.38
CA LEU A 33 11.82 15.76 9.31
C LEU A 33 12.22 14.29 9.11
N GLN A 34 13.53 14.00 9.08
CA GLN A 34 14.02 12.62 8.97
C GLN A 34 13.58 11.74 10.14
N GLN A 35 13.58 12.30 11.36
CA GLN A 35 13.09 11.60 12.55
C GLN A 35 11.59 11.33 12.44
N PHE A 36 10.80 12.33 12.06
CA PHE A 36 9.36 12.19 11.83
C PHE A 36 9.05 11.08 10.83
N VAL A 37 9.73 11.05 9.68
CA VAL A 37 9.56 9.99 8.68
C VAL A 37 9.84 8.62 9.27
N ARG A 38 10.95 8.46 10.01
CA ARG A 38 11.33 7.17 10.60
C ARG A 38 10.39 6.69 11.71
N GLU A 39 9.87 7.61 12.52
CA GLU A 39 9.10 7.25 13.72
C GLU A 39 7.58 7.21 13.48
N TYR A 40 7.08 7.97 12.50
CA TYR A 40 5.64 8.20 12.33
C TYR A 40 5.09 7.83 10.95
N MET A 41 5.95 7.67 9.93
CA MET A 41 5.53 7.21 8.61
C MET A 41 5.78 5.71 8.45
N VAL A 42 4.82 5.03 7.84
CA VAL A 42 4.75 3.60 7.65
C VAL A 42 5.06 3.27 6.18
N PRO A 43 6.13 2.50 5.90
CA PRO A 43 6.42 2.01 4.55
C PRO A 43 5.24 1.21 3.98
N GLY A 44 4.90 1.45 2.72
CA GLY A 44 3.78 0.82 2.01
C GLY A 44 2.41 1.48 2.23
N GLU A 45 2.28 2.36 3.23
CA GLU A 45 1.06 3.12 3.52
C GLU A 45 1.27 4.61 3.26
N ASP A 46 2.28 5.20 3.91
CA ASP A 46 2.58 6.63 3.80
C ASP A 46 3.55 6.94 2.66
N TYR A 47 4.43 5.98 2.34
CA TYR A 47 5.33 6.08 1.20
C TYR A 47 5.62 4.70 0.61
N GLY A 48 5.77 4.63 -0.71
CA GLY A 48 6.11 3.40 -1.44
C GLY A 48 7.61 3.35 -1.74
N ILE A 49 8.23 2.19 -1.54
CA ILE A 49 9.58 1.91 -2.03
C ILE A 49 9.43 0.96 -3.22
N ILE A 50 10.07 1.31 -4.33
CA ILE A 50 10.18 0.43 -5.49
C ILE A 50 11.41 -0.45 -5.28
N GLU A 51 11.21 -1.75 -5.08
CA GLU A 51 12.32 -2.69 -5.04
C GLU A 51 13.03 -2.77 -6.40
N GLY A 52 14.37 -2.73 -6.38
CA GLY A 52 15.22 -2.82 -7.57
C GLY A 52 15.62 -1.48 -8.19
N ALA A 53 15.04 -0.37 -7.73
CA ALA A 53 15.50 0.96 -8.06
C ALA A 53 16.22 1.57 -6.85
N ASN A 54 17.46 2.05 -7.03
CA ASN A 54 18.15 2.93 -6.07
C ASN A 54 17.49 4.33 -6.00
N SER A 55 16.16 4.39 -6.13
CA SER A 55 15.37 5.61 -6.19
C SER A 55 14.83 5.97 -4.82
N LYS A 56 14.67 7.28 -4.59
CA LYS A 56 13.97 7.80 -3.42
C LYS A 56 12.56 7.18 -3.32
N PRO A 57 12.05 6.90 -2.11
CA PRO A 57 10.67 6.46 -1.92
C PRO A 57 9.70 7.48 -2.49
N THR A 58 8.52 7.05 -2.95
CA THR A 58 7.47 7.98 -3.36
C THR A 58 6.51 8.25 -2.22
N LEU A 59 6.20 9.52 -2.01
CA LEU A 59 5.20 9.93 -1.04
C LEU A 59 3.81 9.49 -1.51
N LEU A 60 3.07 8.80 -0.66
CA LEU A 60 1.68 8.43 -0.90
C LEU A 60 0.75 9.43 -0.22
N LYS A 61 -0.53 9.39 -0.60
CA LYS A 61 -1.55 10.31 -0.05
C LYS A 61 -1.58 10.32 1.49
N PRO A 62 -1.61 9.19 2.21
CA PRO A 62 -1.61 9.20 3.68
C PRO A 62 -0.39 9.92 4.26
N GLY A 63 0.79 9.73 3.65
CA GLY A 63 2.01 10.41 4.07
C GLY A 63 1.96 11.92 3.83
N ALA A 64 1.39 12.36 2.71
CA ALA A 64 1.17 13.77 2.43
C ALA A 64 0.20 14.41 3.44
N GLU A 65 -0.85 13.69 3.83
CA GLU A 65 -1.81 14.15 4.85
C GLU A 65 -1.15 14.26 6.24
N LYS A 66 -0.34 13.28 6.65
CA LYS A 66 0.44 13.35 7.90
C LYS A 66 1.40 14.54 7.93
N LEU A 67 2.07 14.82 6.80
CA LEU A 67 2.93 15.98 6.67
C LEU A 67 2.12 17.28 6.76
N CYS A 68 0.93 17.36 6.17
CA CYS A 68 0.04 18.50 6.37
C CYS A 68 -0.29 18.70 7.85
N ASP A 69 -0.64 17.64 8.57
CA ASP A 69 -1.04 17.74 9.98
C ASP A 69 0.11 18.24 10.86
N VAL A 70 1.32 17.71 10.70
CA VAL A 70 2.48 18.13 11.52
C VAL A 70 2.93 19.55 11.20
N TYR A 71 2.82 19.99 9.95
CA TYR A 71 3.17 21.35 9.56
C TYR A 71 2.03 22.36 9.75
N GLY A 72 0.88 21.93 10.28
CA GLY A 72 -0.27 22.81 10.47
C GLY A 72 -0.84 23.34 9.16
N LEU A 73 -0.82 22.53 8.11
CA LEU A 73 -1.33 22.86 6.78
C LEU A 73 -2.69 22.20 6.55
N SER A 74 -3.49 22.81 5.68
CA SER A 74 -4.74 22.25 5.18
C SER A 74 -4.84 22.48 3.68
N ALA A 75 -5.34 21.49 2.95
CA ALA A 75 -5.70 21.68 1.55
C ALA A 75 -6.89 22.65 1.46
N GLY A 76 -6.73 23.70 0.66
CA GLY A 76 -7.80 24.64 0.35
C GLY A 76 -8.67 24.15 -0.81
N GLU A 77 -9.51 25.04 -1.31
CA GLU A 77 -10.37 24.75 -2.45
C GLU A 77 -9.54 24.58 -3.72
N ALA A 78 -9.71 23.43 -4.38
CA ALA A 78 -8.99 23.07 -5.59
C ALA A 78 -9.59 23.80 -6.80
N GLN A 79 -8.75 24.48 -7.58
CA GLN A 79 -9.14 24.96 -8.90
C GLN A 79 -8.98 23.84 -9.91
N ILE A 80 -10.05 23.53 -10.64
CA ILE A 80 -10.11 22.39 -11.55
C ILE A 80 -10.36 22.91 -12.97
N GLU A 81 -9.42 22.63 -13.86
CA GLU A 81 -9.55 22.80 -15.30
C GLU A 81 -9.90 21.44 -15.91
N PHE A 82 -11.06 21.36 -16.55
CA PHE A 82 -11.54 20.15 -17.23
C PHE A 82 -11.55 20.37 -18.74
N THR A 83 -11.12 19.36 -19.50
CA THR A 83 -11.19 19.34 -20.96
C THR A 83 -11.78 18.01 -21.41
N ARG A 84 -12.77 18.05 -22.31
CA ARG A 84 -13.35 16.88 -22.98
C ARG A 84 -13.36 17.10 -24.49
N ASP A 85 -12.93 16.10 -25.22
CA ASP A 85 -12.90 16.07 -26.68
C ASP A 85 -13.42 14.72 -27.16
N ASP A 86 -14.70 14.73 -27.53
CA ASP A 86 -15.45 13.57 -28.03
C ASP A 86 -15.15 13.27 -29.51
N THR A 87 -14.41 14.13 -30.20
CA THR A 87 -13.99 13.87 -31.60
C THR A 87 -12.84 12.87 -31.69
N LYS A 88 -12.18 12.60 -30.55
CA LYS A 88 -11.08 11.66 -30.42
C LYS A 88 -11.57 10.24 -30.14
N THR A 89 -10.81 9.26 -30.65
CA THR A 89 -11.07 7.84 -30.39
C THR A 89 -9.80 7.18 -29.81
N PRO A 90 -9.80 6.76 -28.54
CA PRO A 90 -10.88 6.91 -27.56
C PRO A 90 -11.06 8.37 -27.10
N ILE A 91 -12.23 8.68 -26.51
CA ILE A 91 -12.57 10.02 -26.01
C ILE A 91 -11.44 10.56 -25.13
N TYR A 92 -11.08 11.83 -25.35
CA TYR A 92 -10.06 12.48 -24.54
C TYR A 92 -10.72 13.29 -23.44
N ILE A 93 -10.42 12.94 -22.19
CA ILE A 93 -10.72 13.76 -21.02
C ILE A 93 -9.43 14.06 -20.26
N SER A 94 -9.32 15.28 -19.75
CA SER A 94 -8.16 15.75 -19.01
C SER A 94 -8.58 16.64 -17.85
N TYR A 95 -7.95 16.40 -16.71
CA TYR A 95 -8.03 17.24 -15.53
C TYR A 95 -6.67 17.86 -15.25
N ARG A 96 -6.65 19.17 -15.05
CA ARG A 96 -5.54 19.87 -14.41
C ARG A 96 -6.08 20.53 -13.14
N VAL A 97 -5.42 20.28 -12.03
CA VAL A 97 -5.84 20.71 -10.71
C VAL A 97 -4.74 21.55 -10.09
N SER A 98 -5.08 22.75 -9.65
CA SER A 98 -4.24 23.61 -8.82
C SER A 98 -4.80 23.59 -7.40
N LEU A 99 -3.99 23.16 -6.43
CA LEU A 99 -4.41 22.98 -5.04
C LEU A 99 -3.58 23.88 -4.10
N PRO A 100 -4.19 24.91 -3.48
CA PRO A 100 -3.50 25.70 -2.47
C PRO A 100 -3.38 24.91 -1.16
N LEU A 101 -2.21 24.95 -0.53
CA LEU A 101 -2.02 24.62 0.88
C LEU A 101 -2.10 25.90 1.71
N ILE A 102 -2.99 25.88 2.69
CA ILE A 102 -3.30 26.98 3.57
C ILE A 102 -2.72 26.68 4.94
N SER A 103 -2.05 27.65 5.54
CA SER A 103 -1.62 27.59 6.94
C SER A 103 -2.84 27.67 7.86
N ARG A 104 -3.00 26.69 8.74
CA ARG A 104 -4.08 26.68 9.75
C ARG A 104 -3.89 27.76 10.82
N ALA A 105 -2.68 28.30 10.96
CA ALA A 105 -2.36 29.31 11.98
C ALA A 105 -2.84 30.71 11.59
N ASP A 106 -2.69 31.10 10.32
CA ASP A 106 -2.94 32.47 9.85
C ASP A 106 -3.76 32.54 8.56
N GLY A 107 -4.19 31.41 7.99
CA GLY A 107 -5.03 31.35 6.80
C GLY A 107 -4.32 31.72 5.50
N ARG A 108 -2.99 31.89 5.50
CA ARG A 108 -2.24 32.26 4.30
C ARG A 108 -1.98 31.04 3.41
N ILE A 109 -1.97 31.27 2.09
CA ILE A 109 -1.52 30.27 1.13
C ILE A 109 0.00 30.16 1.23
N ILE A 110 0.48 28.97 1.57
CA ILE A 110 1.90 28.64 1.71
C ILE A 110 2.47 28.16 0.37
N MET A 111 1.70 27.37 -0.37
CA MET A 111 2.12 26.77 -1.64
C MET A 111 0.89 26.46 -2.48
N VAL A 112 1.04 26.42 -3.80
CA VAL A 112 0.05 25.84 -4.71
C VAL A 112 0.73 24.70 -5.44
N GLY A 113 0.19 23.49 -5.29
CA GLY A 113 0.65 22.35 -6.08
C GLY A 113 -0.22 22.15 -7.30
N VAL A 114 0.38 21.58 -8.34
CA VAL A 114 -0.29 21.30 -9.61
C VAL A 114 -0.25 19.80 -9.89
N GLY A 115 -1.40 19.24 -10.24
CA GLY A 115 -1.54 17.85 -10.65
C GLY A 115 -2.36 17.76 -11.91
N SER A 116 -2.06 16.77 -12.75
CA SER A 116 -2.88 16.48 -13.92
C SER A 116 -3.11 14.99 -14.08
N ALA A 117 -4.23 14.62 -14.69
CA ALA A 117 -4.51 13.26 -15.11
C ALA A 117 -5.39 13.27 -16.37
N ASN A 118 -5.11 12.38 -17.34
CA ASN A 118 -5.89 12.31 -18.57
C ASN A 118 -6.15 10.88 -19.06
N SER A 119 -7.23 10.70 -19.83
CA SER A 119 -7.63 9.39 -20.35
C SER A 119 -6.66 8.79 -21.36
N TRP A 120 -5.71 9.57 -21.86
CA TRP A 120 -4.72 9.12 -22.83
C TRP A 120 -3.39 8.66 -22.19
N GLU A 121 -3.27 8.70 -20.86
CA GLU A 121 -2.18 8.01 -20.16
C GLU A 121 -2.26 6.50 -20.42
N LYS A 122 -1.11 5.83 -20.50
CA LYS A 122 -1.00 4.41 -20.87
C LYS A 122 -1.91 3.49 -20.03
N LYS A 123 -2.14 3.82 -18.76
CA LYS A 123 -2.98 3.07 -17.84
C LYS A 123 -4.48 3.18 -18.16
N TYR A 124 -4.92 4.34 -18.64
CA TYR A 124 -6.34 4.66 -18.84
C TYR A 124 -6.77 4.54 -20.31
N ARG A 125 -5.83 4.74 -21.23
CA ARG A 125 -6.07 4.71 -22.68
C ARG A 125 -6.40 3.33 -23.20
N TRP A 126 -5.92 2.31 -22.52
CA TRP A 126 -6.00 0.92 -22.95
C TRP A 126 -6.71 0.10 -21.90
N ARG A 127 -7.60 -0.79 -22.35
CA ARG A 127 -8.19 -1.82 -21.49
C ARG A 127 -7.85 -3.21 -22.01
N TRP A 128 -7.86 -4.18 -21.11
CA TRP A 128 -7.63 -5.59 -21.41
C TRP A 128 -8.96 -6.31 -21.35
N VAL A 129 -9.36 -6.91 -22.46
CA VAL A 129 -10.66 -7.59 -22.62
C VAL A 129 -10.47 -9.04 -22.98
N PHE A 130 -11.43 -9.87 -22.61
CA PHE A 130 -11.50 -11.24 -23.09
C PHE A 130 -12.04 -11.28 -24.53
N GLU A 131 -11.87 -12.42 -25.20
CA GLU A 131 -12.33 -12.59 -26.59
C GLU A 131 -13.83 -12.34 -26.76
N ASN A 132 -14.64 -12.76 -25.77
CA ASN A 132 -16.08 -12.56 -25.75
C ASN A 132 -16.52 -11.11 -25.48
N GLU A 133 -15.60 -10.23 -25.08
CA GLU A 133 -15.84 -8.81 -24.80
C GLU A 133 -15.35 -7.91 -25.95
N LEU A 134 -14.77 -8.49 -27.00
CA LEU A 134 -14.34 -7.74 -28.18
C LEU A 134 -15.55 -7.18 -28.93
N PRO A 135 -15.46 -5.94 -29.44
CA PRO A 135 -16.50 -5.38 -30.30
C PRO A 135 -16.78 -6.29 -31.51
N PRO A 136 -18.06 -6.44 -31.93
CA PRO A 136 -18.41 -7.28 -33.08
C PRO A 136 -17.64 -6.87 -34.34
N GLY A 137 -16.98 -7.83 -34.98
CA GLY A 137 -16.22 -7.60 -36.20
C GLY A 137 -14.79 -7.06 -36.01
N MET A 138 -14.32 -6.90 -34.78
CA MET A 138 -12.91 -6.57 -34.52
C MET A 138 -12.03 -7.81 -34.70
N SER A 139 -11.04 -7.75 -35.60
CA SER A 139 -10.03 -8.80 -35.74
C SER A 139 -9.09 -8.82 -34.53
N THR A 140 -8.75 -10.02 -34.06
CA THR A 140 -7.73 -10.22 -33.02
C THR A 140 -6.30 -10.13 -33.56
N GLU A 141 -6.13 -10.13 -34.88
CA GLU A 141 -4.82 -10.05 -35.53
C GLU A 141 -4.13 -8.72 -35.24
N GLY A 142 -2.91 -8.77 -34.70
CA GLY A 142 -2.10 -7.60 -34.38
C GLY A 142 -2.42 -6.92 -33.05
N LEU A 143 -3.45 -7.36 -32.31
CA LEU A 143 -3.70 -6.88 -30.96
C LEU A 143 -2.63 -7.40 -29.99
N ARG A 144 -2.21 -6.55 -29.05
CA ARG A 144 -1.32 -7.02 -27.97
C ARG A 144 -2.10 -7.95 -27.07
N THR A 145 -1.51 -9.09 -26.75
CA THR A 145 -2.10 -10.07 -25.84
C THR A 145 -1.34 -10.14 -24.53
N ARG A 146 -2.04 -10.54 -23.47
CA ARG A 146 -1.43 -11.01 -22.23
C ARG A 146 -2.09 -12.32 -21.83
N THR A 147 -1.30 -13.24 -21.28
CA THR A 147 -1.79 -14.50 -20.75
C THR A 147 -1.74 -14.48 -19.25
N GLY A 148 -2.74 -15.06 -18.60
CA GLY A 148 -2.72 -15.28 -17.17
C GLY A 148 -3.34 -16.62 -16.82
N THR A 149 -3.25 -16.97 -15.54
CA THR A 149 -3.89 -18.18 -15.01
C THR A 149 -4.97 -17.75 -14.03
N ASN A 150 -6.18 -18.28 -14.18
CA ASN A 150 -7.27 -17.98 -13.26
C ASN A 150 -7.13 -18.78 -11.95
N LYS A 151 -8.02 -18.54 -10.98
CA LYS A 151 -8.01 -19.24 -9.68
C LYS A 151 -8.19 -20.76 -9.80
N LYS A 152 -8.69 -21.26 -10.93
CA LYS A 152 -8.89 -22.69 -11.23
C LYS A 152 -7.69 -23.33 -11.92
N GLY A 153 -6.62 -22.58 -12.19
CA GLY A 153 -5.45 -23.07 -12.92
C GLY A 153 -5.59 -23.01 -14.45
N GLU A 154 -6.70 -22.50 -14.98
CA GLU A 154 -6.93 -22.42 -16.42
C GLU A 154 -6.24 -21.18 -17.00
N ARG A 155 -5.59 -21.36 -18.15
CA ARG A 155 -4.96 -20.25 -18.87
C ARG A 155 -6.03 -19.44 -19.61
N TYR A 156 -5.94 -18.12 -19.50
CA TYR A 156 -6.76 -17.19 -20.26
C TYR A 156 -5.87 -16.25 -21.07
N VAL A 157 -6.43 -15.75 -22.16
CA VAL A 157 -5.84 -14.72 -23.02
C VAL A 157 -6.71 -13.48 -22.93
N GLN A 158 -6.07 -12.32 -22.80
CA GLN A 158 -6.73 -11.03 -22.94
C GLN A 158 -6.09 -10.22 -24.05
N TYR A 159 -6.90 -9.44 -24.74
CA TYR A 159 -6.50 -8.56 -25.83
C TYR A 159 -6.54 -7.10 -25.37
N ARG A 160 -5.57 -6.32 -25.79
CA ARG A 160 -5.49 -4.89 -25.47
C ARG A 160 -6.18 -4.07 -26.55
N ILE A 161 -7.23 -3.36 -26.18
CA ILE A 161 -7.98 -2.46 -27.07
C ILE A 161 -8.01 -1.03 -26.52
N PRO A 162 -8.28 -0.02 -27.36
CA PRO A 162 -8.58 1.33 -26.88
C PRO A 162 -9.74 1.30 -25.87
N ASN A 163 -9.62 2.05 -24.80
CA ASN A 163 -10.68 2.14 -23.79
C ASN A 163 -11.84 2.99 -24.29
N ASP A 164 -12.97 2.36 -24.58
CA ASP A 164 -14.25 2.96 -24.96
C ASP A 164 -15.11 3.35 -23.75
N GLU A 165 -14.78 2.86 -22.55
CA GLU A 165 -15.47 3.14 -21.28
C GLU A 165 -14.82 4.33 -20.54
N ILE A 166 -14.66 5.46 -21.25
CA ILE A 166 -13.95 6.64 -20.72
C ILE A 166 -14.71 7.32 -19.58
N ASP A 167 -16.05 7.31 -19.63
CA ASP A 167 -16.87 7.94 -18.59
C ASP A 167 -16.73 7.21 -17.22
N ASP A 168 -16.46 5.90 -17.22
CA ASP A 168 -16.28 5.11 -15.99
C ASP A 168 -15.02 5.49 -15.20
N ILE A 169 -14.00 6.03 -15.89
CA ILE A 169 -12.74 6.45 -15.28
C ILE A 169 -12.68 7.95 -14.97
N ASP A 170 -13.72 8.71 -15.29
CA ASP A 170 -13.74 10.17 -15.15
C ASP A 170 -13.42 10.62 -13.71
N ASN A 171 -14.13 10.07 -12.73
CA ASN A 171 -13.89 10.32 -11.31
C ASN A 171 -12.50 9.83 -10.85
N THR A 172 -12.00 8.75 -11.45
CA THR A 172 -10.66 8.23 -11.16
C THR A 172 -9.61 9.25 -11.59
N LEU A 173 -9.73 9.81 -12.79
CA LEU A 173 -8.81 10.85 -13.28
C LEU A 173 -8.87 12.12 -12.41
N LEU A 174 -10.06 12.59 -12.06
CA LEU A 174 -10.21 13.75 -11.18
C LEU A 174 -9.53 13.51 -9.81
N LYS A 175 -9.75 12.34 -9.21
CA LYS A 175 -9.13 11.97 -7.92
C LYS A 175 -7.61 11.83 -8.04
N MET A 176 -7.11 11.31 -9.17
CA MET A 176 -5.68 11.22 -9.45
C MET A 176 -5.06 12.61 -9.59
N ALA A 177 -5.66 13.50 -10.37
CA ALA A 177 -5.17 14.87 -10.53
C ALA A 177 -5.12 15.62 -9.19
N LYS A 178 -6.18 15.51 -8.37
CA LYS A 178 -6.21 16.09 -7.01
C LYS A 178 -5.12 15.52 -6.10
N LYS A 179 -4.91 14.20 -6.14
CA LYS A 179 -3.86 13.54 -5.34
C LYS A 179 -2.47 14.02 -5.77
N ARG A 180 -2.19 14.06 -7.08
CA ARG A 180 -0.92 14.55 -7.63
C ARG A 180 -0.68 16.00 -7.24
N ALA A 181 -1.72 16.85 -7.28
CA ALA A 181 -1.63 18.26 -6.86
C ALA A 181 -1.32 18.41 -5.36
N LEU A 182 -1.94 17.58 -4.50
CA LEU A 182 -1.64 17.57 -3.07
C LEU A 182 -0.20 17.17 -2.78
N ILE A 183 0.27 16.07 -3.38
CA ILE A 183 1.63 15.58 -3.19
C ILE A 183 2.65 16.63 -3.64
N ASP A 184 2.46 17.22 -4.81
CA ASP A 184 3.33 18.29 -5.33
C ASP A 184 3.40 19.50 -4.36
N ALA A 185 2.24 19.96 -3.89
CA ALA A 185 2.17 21.07 -2.94
C ALA A 185 2.90 20.76 -1.62
N VAL A 186 2.69 19.55 -1.08
CA VAL A 186 3.25 19.13 0.20
C VAL A 186 4.77 18.94 0.11
N LEU A 187 5.26 18.29 -0.95
CA LEU A 187 6.71 18.10 -1.16
C LEU A 187 7.43 19.45 -1.22
N SER A 188 6.83 20.41 -1.90
CA SER A 188 7.36 21.77 -2.05
C SER A 188 7.28 22.58 -0.75
N ALA A 189 6.12 22.57 -0.08
CA ALA A 189 5.90 23.31 1.16
C ALA A 189 6.77 22.81 2.32
N THR A 190 6.90 21.49 2.46
CA THR A 190 7.65 20.86 3.57
C THR A 190 9.13 20.64 3.25
N ARG A 191 9.55 20.92 2.00
CA ARG A 191 10.89 20.63 1.48
C ARG A 191 11.30 19.15 1.60
N SER A 192 10.33 18.26 1.50
CA SER A 192 10.54 16.82 1.64
C SER A 192 10.89 16.12 0.32
N SER A 193 11.01 16.85 -0.79
CA SER A 193 11.46 16.33 -2.11
C SER A 193 12.89 15.75 -2.11
N ALA A 194 13.70 16.08 -1.10
CA ALA A 194 14.99 15.42 -0.88
C ALA A 194 14.81 13.96 -0.42
N LEU A 195 13.74 13.68 0.32
CA LEU A 195 13.44 12.37 0.90
C LEU A 195 12.51 11.56 -0.01
N PHE A 196 11.58 12.22 -0.70
CA PHE A 196 10.55 11.56 -1.50
C PHE A 196 10.52 12.02 -2.96
N THR A 197 10.08 11.13 -3.84
CA THR A 197 9.67 11.42 -5.23
C THR A 197 8.16 11.44 -5.37
N GLN A 198 7.67 11.75 -6.57
CA GLN A 198 6.25 11.80 -6.92
C GLN A 198 5.79 10.58 -7.77
N ASP A 199 6.71 9.73 -8.25
CA ASP A 199 6.52 8.99 -9.51
C ASP A 199 6.12 7.50 -9.44
N VAL A 200 5.72 6.94 -8.28
CA VAL A 200 5.32 5.49 -8.25
C VAL A 200 4.03 5.15 -8.98
N GLU A 201 3.17 6.11 -9.28
CA GLU A 201 1.82 5.81 -9.76
C GLU A 201 1.78 5.32 -11.22
N ASP A 202 2.86 5.53 -11.96
CA ASP A 202 3.03 5.13 -13.36
C ASP A 202 3.75 3.78 -13.52
N MET A 203 4.14 3.13 -12.41
CA MET A 203 4.95 1.89 -12.42
C MET A 203 4.15 0.63 -12.10
N GLU A 204 2.99 0.44 -12.75
CA GLU A 204 2.27 -0.84 -12.72
C GLU A 204 3.18 -1.97 -13.26
N GLY A 205 3.72 -2.78 -12.34
CA GLY A 205 4.58 -3.93 -12.64
C GLY A 205 5.71 -4.19 -11.64
N MET A 206 6.02 -3.24 -10.75
CA MET A 206 7.03 -3.46 -9.70
C MET A 206 6.40 -4.05 -8.45
N LEU A 207 6.94 -5.20 -8.02
CA LEU A 207 6.57 -5.90 -6.80
C LEU A 207 6.76 -4.95 -5.59
N VAL A 208 5.65 -4.50 -5.00
CA VAL A 208 5.65 -4.03 -3.62
C VAL A 208 5.58 -5.29 -2.76
N ARG A 209 6.73 -5.84 -2.36
CA ARG A 209 6.75 -6.86 -1.30
C ARG A 209 6.63 -6.14 0.05
N PRO A 210 5.89 -6.69 1.03
CA PRO A 210 6.01 -6.24 2.40
C PRO A 210 7.48 -6.42 2.82
N HIS A 211 8.16 -5.33 3.18
CA HIS A 211 9.48 -5.44 3.80
C HIS A 211 9.29 -6.15 5.14
N ASP A 212 10.00 -7.26 5.32
CA ASP A 212 10.05 -7.98 6.57
C ASP A 212 10.67 -7.07 7.62
N THR A 213 9.87 -6.57 8.56
CA THR A 213 10.34 -5.81 9.71
C THR A 213 10.18 -6.71 10.93
N SER A 214 11.16 -7.58 11.16
CA SER A 214 11.33 -8.39 12.38
C SER A 214 11.68 -7.56 13.64
N VAL A 215 11.20 -6.31 13.72
CA VAL A 215 11.39 -5.40 14.88
C VAL A 215 10.02 -4.99 15.46
N ARG A 216 8.97 -5.79 15.23
CA ARG A 216 7.57 -5.35 15.38
C ARG A 216 6.94 -5.44 16.78
N ASP A 217 7.59 -6.00 17.81
CA ASP A 217 6.82 -6.50 18.96
C ASP A 217 6.88 -5.79 20.32
N GLU A 218 7.49 -4.61 20.48
CA GLU A 218 7.58 -4.00 21.84
C GLU A 218 6.80 -2.71 22.10
N ARG A 219 6.06 -2.12 21.13
CA ARG A 219 5.43 -0.79 21.34
C ARG A 219 3.93 -0.69 21.06
N ARG A 220 3.20 -1.81 21.16
CA ARG A 220 1.72 -1.82 21.12
C ARG A 220 1.02 -1.81 22.48
N MET A 221 1.75 -1.67 23.59
CA MET A 221 1.17 -1.47 24.92
C MET A 221 1.38 -0.02 25.36
N ASN A 222 0.50 0.90 24.94
CA ASN A 222 0.07 2.09 25.73
C ASN A 222 -0.74 3.08 24.87
N GLN A 223 -1.96 2.70 24.49
CA GLN A 223 -3.03 3.69 24.27
C GLN A 223 -4.28 3.25 25.04
N PRO A 224 -4.88 4.12 25.87
CA PRO A 224 -6.12 3.80 26.57
C PRO A 224 -7.29 3.78 25.57
N PRO A 225 -8.23 2.82 25.66
CA PRO A 225 -9.33 2.70 24.72
C PRO A 225 -10.39 3.78 24.97
N GLN A 226 -10.80 4.47 23.91
CA GLN A 226 -11.98 5.34 23.93
C GLN A 226 -13.26 4.52 24.00
N SER A 227 -14.12 4.91 24.95
CA SER A 227 -15.36 4.26 25.34
C SER A 227 -16.48 4.46 24.32
N GLY A 228 -17.13 3.36 23.95
CA GLY A 228 -18.46 3.33 23.32
C GLY A 228 -19.21 2.10 23.81
N ASN A 229 -20.28 2.30 24.60
CA ASN A 229 -21.27 1.31 25.02
C ASN A 229 -21.68 0.40 23.84
N GLY A 230 -21.92 -0.90 23.97
CA GLY A 230 -22.23 -1.73 25.14
C GLY A 230 -23.10 -2.88 24.64
N GLY A 231 -22.45 -3.93 24.14
CA GLY A 231 -23.06 -5.14 23.58
C GLY A 231 -21.98 -5.93 22.85
N ALA A 232 -21.49 -7.03 23.43
CA ALA A 232 -20.39 -7.80 22.86
C ALA A 232 -20.85 -8.44 21.54
N LYS A 233 -20.31 -7.95 20.42
CA LYS A 233 -20.64 -8.51 19.10
C LYS A 233 -20.16 -9.96 19.03
N PRO A 234 -20.98 -10.91 18.53
CA PRO A 234 -20.55 -12.28 18.33
C PRO A 234 -19.37 -12.34 17.35
N ALA A 235 -18.54 -13.37 17.47
CA ALA A 235 -17.39 -13.58 16.60
C ALA A 235 -17.83 -13.72 15.14
N SER A 236 -17.12 -13.06 14.24
CA SER A 236 -17.40 -13.18 12.80
C SER A 236 -16.95 -14.56 12.30
N ASP A 237 -17.68 -15.13 11.33
CA ASP A 237 -17.31 -16.38 10.64
C ASP A 237 -15.87 -16.39 10.13
N ARG A 238 -15.36 -15.22 9.71
CA ARG A 238 -13.96 -15.06 9.30
C ARG A 238 -12.98 -15.25 10.46
N GLN A 239 -13.32 -14.78 11.67
CA GLN A 239 -12.49 -14.96 12.86
C GLN A 239 -12.50 -16.42 13.32
N LEU A 240 -13.66 -17.08 13.27
CA LEU A 240 -13.79 -18.50 13.62
C LEU A 240 -13.02 -19.39 12.62
N THR A 241 -13.15 -19.11 11.32
CA THR A 241 -12.38 -19.81 10.26
C THR A 241 -10.88 -19.61 10.45
N PHE A 242 -10.45 -18.40 10.82
CA PHE A 242 -9.04 -18.11 11.04
C PHE A 242 -8.51 -18.82 12.29
N LEU A 243 -9.28 -18.84 13.38
CA LEU A 243 -8.96 -19.56 14.61
C LEU A 243 -8.82 -21.07 14.34
N GLN A 244 -9.74 -21.66 13.57
CA GLN A 244 -9.66 -23.06 13.14
C GLN A 244 -8.43 -23.36 12.29
N ARG A 245 -8.16 -22.51 11.28
CA ARG A 245 -7.00 -22.69 10.40
C ARG A 245 -5.68 -22.58 11.17
N LYS A 246 -5.63 -21.69 12.15
CA LYS A 246 -4.44 -21.44 12.98
C LYS A 246 -4.23 -22.55 14.01
N GLY A 247 -5.30 -23.04 14.63
CA GLY A 247 -5.27 -24.23 15.50
C GLY A 247 -4.75 -25.46 14.77
N LYS A 248 -5.24 -25.70 13.55
CA LYS A 248 -4.76 -26.78 12.68
C LYS A 248 -3.27 -26.66 12.34
N ALA A 249 -2.79 -25.44 12.07
CA ALA A 249 -1.36 -25.19 11.82
C ALA A 249 -0.48 -25.46 13.06
N LYS A 250 -1.06 -25.42 14.26
CA LYS A 250 -0.41 -25.76 15.53
C LYS A 250 -0.63 -27.21 15.96
N GLY A 251 -1.22 -28.05 15.11
CA GLY A 251 -1.44 -29.48 15.38
C GLY A 251 -2.63 -29.78 16.29
N LEU A 252 -3.47 -28.78 16.58
CA LEU A 252 -4.73 -28.94 17.31
C LEU A 252 -5.87 -29.12 16.29
N GLU A 253 -6.41 -30.32 16.16
CA GLU A 253 -7.53 -30.60 15.26
C GLU A 253 -8.82 -30.87 16.03
N GLY A 254 -9.95 -30.37 15.49
CA GLY A 254 -11.31 -30.69 15.92
C GLY A 254 -11.59 -30.51 17.42
N GLU A 255 -11.60 -31.63 18.14
CA GLU A 255 -11.91 -31.70 19.57
C GLU A 255 -10.82 -31.07 20.45
N GLU A 256 -9.54 -31.16 20.07
CA GLU A 256 -8.42 -30.60 20.84
C GLU A 256 -8.45 -29.06 20.83
N LEU A 257 -8.78 -28.47 19.69
CA LEU A 257 -8.95 -27.02 19.55
C LEU A 257 -10.18 -26.54 20.32
N THR A 258 -11.28 -27.30 20.28
CA THR A 258 -12.51 -26.96 21.00
C THR A 258 -12.30 -27.06 22.52
N ALA A 259 -11.58 -28.08 22.99
CA ALA A 259 -11.19 -28.23 24.39
C ALA A 259 -10.27 -27.10 24.85
N TRP A 260 -9.31 -26.68 24.01
CA TRP A 260 -8.43 -25.56 24.30
C TRP A 260 -9.20 -24.23 24.37
N VAL A 261 -10.11 -23.96 23.44
CA VAL A 261 -10.99 -22.78 23.48
C VAL A 261 -11.87 -22.76 24.72
N HIS A 262 -12.46 -23.91 25.07
CA HIS A 262 -13.28 -24.06 26.28
C HIS A 262 -12.45 -23.88 27.56
N GLN A 263 -11.20 -24.36 27.59
CA GLN A 263 -10.29 -24.18 28.71
C GLN A 263 -9.92 -22.70 28.92
N GLN A 264 -9.78 -21.93 27.83
CA GLN A 264 -9.38 -20.51 27.90
C GLN A 264 -10.56 -19.56 28.14
N THR A 265 -11.77 -19.89 27.69
CA THR A 265 -12.93 -18.97 27.74
C THR A 265 -14.14 -19.48 28.53
N GLY A 266 -14.16 -20.76 28.89
CA GLY A 266 -15.31 -21.42 29.53
C GLY A 266 -16.53 -21.56 28.63
N LYS A 267 -16.41 -21.29 27.32
CA LYS A 267 -17.50 -21.27 26.34
C LYS A 267 -17.15 -22.11 25.11
N PRO A 268 -18.15 -22.67 24.42
CA PRO A 268 -17.93 -23.30 23.12
C PRO A 268 -17.58 -22.23 22.06
N MET A 269 -16.88 -22.66 21.01
CA MET A 269 -16.39 -21.79 19.92
C MET A 269 -17.51 -20.96 19.25
N GLU A 270 -18.74 -21.47 19.25
CA GLU A 270 -19.93 -20.83 18.66
C GLU A 270 -20.47 -19.65 19.49
N GLN A 271 -20.08 -19.54 20.76
CA GLN A 271 -20.54 -18.48 21.68
C GLN A 271 -19.46 -17.45 21.98
N LEU A 272 -18.39 -17.42 21.17
CA LEU A 272 -17.31 -16.46 21.31
C LEU A 272 -17.73 -15.09 20.82
N THR A 273 -17.29 -14.06 21.53
CA THR A 273 -17.36 -12.67 21.07
C THR A 273 -16.21 -12.37 20.11
N SER A 274 -16.36 -11.34 19.28
CA SER A 274 -15.31 -10.92 18.34
C SER A 274 -13.99 -10.58 19.05
N LYS A 275 -14.07 -10.06 20.29
CA LYS A 275 -12.90 -9.75 21.11
C LYS A 275 -12.22 -11.00 21.66
N GLU A 276 -12.99 -11.95 22.18
CA GLU A 276 -12.47 -13.24 22.68
C GLU A 276 -11.85 -14.05 21.53
N ALA A 277 -12.47 -14.06 20.34
CA ALA A 277 -11.91 -14.74 19.17
C ALA A 277 -10.56 -14.15 18.74
N SER A 278 -10.41 -12.82 18.73
CA SER A 278 -9.13 -12.17 18.46
C SER A 278 -8.07 -12.51 19.51
N GLN A 279 -8.43 -12.49 20.80
CA GLN A 279 -7.50 -12.85 21.89
C GLN A 279 -7.02 -14.31 21.80
N LEU A 280 -7.90 -15.23 21.40
CA LEU A 280 -7.54 -16.64 21.20
C LEU A 280 -6.63 -16.84 19.98
N ILE A 281 -6.86 -16.08 18.89
CA ILE A 281 -5.98 -16.10 17.71
C ILE A 281 -4.56 -15.67 18.10
N ASP A 282 -4.43 -14.64 18.94
CA ASP A 282 -3.14 -14.16 19.41
C ASP A 282 -2.51 -15.14 20.41
N ALA A 283 -3.30 -15.74 21.31
CA ALA A 283 -2.82 -16.75 22.26
C ALA A 283 -2.31 -18.03 21.56
N LEU A 284 -2.87 -18.39 20.40
CA LEU A 284 -2.37 -19.51 19.58
C LEU A 284 -0.98 -19.26 18.97
N ASP A 285 -0.54 -18.00 18.80
CA ASP A 285 0.81 -17.74 18.30
C ASP A 285 1.87 -18.25 19.27
N ASN A 286 1.61 -18.07 20.56
CA ASN A 286 2.53 -18.41 21.65
C ASN A 286 2.28 -19.80 22.25
N TYR A 287 1.18 -20.46 21.88
CA TYR A 287 0.87 -21.81 22.36
C TYR A 287 1.72 -22.88 21.65
N HIS A 288 2.35 -23.73 22.48
CA HIS A 288 3.05 -24.94 22.06
C HIS A 288 2.34 -26.13 22.72
N PRO A 289 1.70 -27.03 21.95
CA PRO A 289 1.08 -28.20 22.53
C PRO A 289 2.13 -29.11 23.17
N PRO A 290 1.81 -29.81 24.28
CA PRO A 290 2.70 -30.80 24.85
C PRO A 290 2.98 -31.91 23.82
N ALA A 291 4.23 -32.38 23.77
CA ALA A 291 4.65 -33.44 22.85
C ALA A 291 3.74 -34.66 22.99
N LYS A 292 3.10 -35.08 21.89
CA LYS A 292 2.31 -36.31 21.85
C LYS A 292 3.29 -37.48 22.01
N GLY A 293 3.25 -38.15 23.16
CA GLY A 293 3.87 -39.46 23.34
C GLY A 293 3.21 -40.46 22.40
N GLY A 294 3.91 -40.84 21.34
CA GLY A 294 3.52 -41.96 20.49
C GLY A 294 3.84 -43.31 21.14
N PRO A 295 3.19 -44.41 20.71
CA PRO A 295 3.44 -45.75 21.24
C PRO A 295 4.87 -46.23 20.92
N PRO A 296 5.42 -47.22 21.66
CA PRO A 296 6.77 -47.71 21.45
C PRO A 296 6.92 -48.33 20.06
N ASP A 297 8.00 -48.00 19.36
CA ASP A 297 8.45 -48.72 18.17
C ASP A 297 8.96 -50.11 18.60
N ASP A 298 8.09 -51.12 18.60
CA ASP A 298 8.50 -52.53 18.61
C ASP A 298 8.94 -52.91 17.18
N ASP A 299 10.19 -52.58 16.83
CA ASP A 299 10.91 -53.24 15.73
C ASP A 299 11.66 -54.46 16.32
N PRO A 300 11.19 -55.70 16.12
CA PRO A 300 11.77 -56.88 16.73
C PRO A 300 13.14 -57.29 16.16
N PHE A 301 13.77 -56.50 15.28
CA PHE A 301 15.04 -56.87 14.63
C PHE A 301 16.14 -55.80 14.64
N ALA A 302 15.98 -54.69 15.36
CA ALA A 302 17.05 -53.70 15.49
C ALA A 302 18.11 -54.12 16.53
N GLY A 303 19.01 -55.06 16.17
CA GLY A 303 20.14 -55.38 17.05
C GLY A 303 21.09 -56.54 16.70
N GLU A 304 20.85 -57.35 15.67
CA GLU A 304 21.80 -58.41 15.27
C GLU A 304 22.39 -58.12 13.89
N SER A 305 23.70 -57.84 13.86
CA SER A 305 24.49 -57.81 12.63
C SER A 305 24.72 -59.25 12.15
N LEU A 306 24.02 -59.65 11.08
CA LEU A 306 24.32 -60.84 10.30
C LEU A 306 25.52 -60.55 9.38
N GLU A 307 26.68 -61.11 9.70
CA GLU A 307 27.80 -61.21 8.75
C GLU A 307 27.44 -62.25 7.68
N ILE A 308 27.34 -61.82 6.43
CA ILE A 308 27.18 -62.70 5.27
C ILE A 308 28.58 -62.92 4.69
N ASP A 309 29.05 -64.16 4.71
CA ASP A 309 30.31 -64.59 4.08
C ASP A 309 30.13 -64.70 2.56
N ASP A 310 31.18 -64.38 1.79
CA ASP A 310 31.20 -64.31 0.32
C ASP A 310 30.98 -65.69 -0.37
N ALA A 311 30.70 -66.74 0.40
CA ALA A 311 30.34 -68.08 -0.08
C ALA A 311 28.83 -68.28 -0.33
N ASP A 312 27.96 -67.35 0.11
CA ASP A 312 26.48 -67.48 0.01
C ASP A 312 25.82 -66.68 -1.13
N LEU A 313 26.61 -66.16 -2.08
CA LEU A 313 26.08 -65.53 -3.29
C LEU A 313 26.11 -66.52 -4.46
N PRO A 314 24.96 -67.10 -4.87
CA PRO A 314 24.90 -67.80 -6.14
C PRO A 314 24.96 -66.78 -7.30
N PHE A 315 25.87 -67.04 -8.24
CA PHE A 315 26.14 -66.35 -9.51
C PHE A 315 24.99 -65.51 -10.12
#